data_AF-A0A940TZM3-F1
#
_entry.id   AF-A0A940TZM3-F1
#
_cell.length_a   1.000
_cell.length_b   1.000
_cell.length_c   1.000
_cell.angle_alpha   90.00
_cell.angle_beta   90.00
_cell.angle_gamma   90.00
#
_symmetry.space_group_name_H-M   'P 1'
#
loop_
_entity.id
_entity.type
_entity.pdbx_description
1 polymer ?
#
loop_
_entity_poly.entity_id
_entity_poly.type
_entity_poly.pdbx_seq_one_letter_code
_entity_poly.pdbx_strand_id
1 'polypeptide(L)'
;MPSFLYKALHPALYHGFNRKPPFFEGWYYKLVNAGEDHRFAVIPGVIFGEKAHAFIQILDGVRGKSNYHTFPIETFRAASDEFTVRIANSSFTQDKISLDIADEIARVRGELQFSGGTPWPV
;
A
#
# COMPACT_ATOMS: atom_id res chain seq x y z
N MET A 1 -2.97 16.11 -21.57
CA MET A 1 -1.53 16.15 -21.21
C MET A 1 -0.88 14.81 -21.56
N PRO A 2 0.40 14.76 -21.98
CA PRO A 2 1.08 13.48 -22.16
C PRO A 2 1.04 12.71 -20.84
N SER A 3 0.56 11.46 -20.83
CA SER A 3 0.31 10.71 -19.58
C SER A 3 1.58 10.53 -18.73
N PHE A 4 2.76 10.64 -19.33
CA PHE A 4 4.05 10.63 -18.65
C PHE A 4 4.27 11.84 -17.72
N LEU A 5 4.00 13.06 -18.19
CA LEU A 5 4.17 14.29 -17.40
C LEU A 5 3.19 14.31 -16.22
N TYR A 6 1.96 13.87 -16.43
CA TYR A 6 0.98 13.76 -15.34
C TYR A 6 1.48 12.80 -14.25
N LYS A 7 1.94 11.60 -14.63
CA LYS A 7 2.45 10.62 -13.64
C LYS A 7 3.69 11.09 -12.91
N ALA A 8 4.62 11.78 -13.59
CA ALA A 8 5.80 12.35 -12.94
C ALA A 8 5.44 13.36 -11.84
N LEU A 9 4.36 14.11 -12.03
CA LEU A 9 3.84 15.06 -11.04
C LEU A 9 2.90 14.42 -9.99
N HIS A 10 2.62 13.13 -10.08
CA HIS A 10 1.76 12.43 -9.13
C HIS A 10 2.43 11.11 -8.69
N PRO A 11 3.54 11.18 -7.94
CA PRO A 11 4.36 10.01 -7.59
C PRO A 11 3.65 9.02 -6.66
N ALA A 12 2.55 9.41 -6.03
CA ALA A 12 1.71 8.52 -5.24
C ALA A 12 0.89 7.54 -6.10
N LEU A 13 0.64 7.85 -7.37
CA LEU A 13 -0.16 6.99 -8.26
C LEU A 13 0.53 5.65 -8.51
N TYR A 14 -0.25 4.70 -9.04
CA TYR A 14 0.31 3.46 -9.56
C TYR A 14 0.91 3.65 -10.96
N HIS A 15 2.17 3.26 -11.12
CA HIS A 15 2.94 3.44 -12.35
C HIS A 15 3.04 2.17 -13.21
N GLY A 16 2.55 1.03 -12.70
CA GLY A 16 2.72 -0.28 -13.33
C GLY A 16 1.79 -0.64 -14.50
N PHE A 17 0.73 0.14 -14.80
CA PHE A 17 -0.28 -0.22 -15.82
C PHE A 17 0.28 -0.68 -17.19
N ASN A 18 1.40 -0.10 -17.65
CA ASN A 18 2.03 -0.43 -18.94
C ASN A 18 3.45 -0.98 -18.78
N ARG A 19 3.82 -1.44 -17.58
CA ARG A 19 5.16 -1.97 -17.29
C ARG A 19 5.20 -3.46 -17.61
N LYS A 20 6.29 -3.91 -18.23
CA LYS A 20 6.55 -5.34 -18.45
C LYS A 20 7.21 -5.92 -17.19
N PRO A 21 6.94 -7.19 -16.84
CA PRO A 21 7.69 -7.89 -15.80
C PRO A 21 9.21 -7.94 -16.11
N PRO A 22 10.08 -8.00 -15.09
CA PRO A 22 9.76 -7.93 -13.67
C PRO A 22 9.40 -6.50 -13.25
N PHE A 23 8.36 -6.36 -12.43
CA PHE A 23 7.91 -5.06 -11.92
C PHE A 23 7.48 -5.18 -10.47
N PHE A 24 7.84 -4.19 -9.67
CA PHE A 24 7.43 -4.07 -8.28
C PHE A 24 7.03 -2.64 -7.99
N GLU A 25 5.93 -2.47 -7.27
CA GLU A 25 5.54 -1.18 -6.72
C GLU A 25 4.84 -1.40 -5.39
N GLY A 26 5.14 -0.53 -4.42
CA GLY A 26 4.58 -0.58 -3.10
C GLY A 26 4.62 0.79 -2.44
N TRP A 27 3.74 1.00 -1.47
CA TRP A 27 3.57 2.28 -0.78
C TRP A 27 3.86 2.09 0.70
N TYR A 28 4.54 3.05 1.33
CA TYR A 28 4.98 2.92 2.71
C TYR A 28 4.20 3.88 3.62
N TYR A 29 3.31 3.33 4.45
CA TYR A 29 2.63 4.08 5.50
C TYR A 29 3.36 3.89 6.82
N LYS A 30 3.91 4.97 7.38
CA LYS A 30 4.48 4.97 8.74
C LYS A 30 3.47 5.55 9.72
N LEU A 31 3.13 4.75 10.72
CA LEU A 31 2.09 5.06 11.70
C LEU A 31 2.72 5.09 13.08
N VAL A 32 2.70 6.26 13.72
CA VAL A 32 3.21 6.44 15.09
C VAL A 32 2.14 7.21 15.85
N ASN A 33 1.67 6.66 16.97
CA ASN A 33 0.74 7.36 17.83
C ASN A 33 1.47 8.40 18.72
N ALA A 34 0.73 9.31 19.34
CA ALA A 34 1.30 10.38 20.16
C ALA A 34 2.14 9.89 21.35
N GLY A 35 1.82 8.72 21.90
CA GLY A 35 2.57 8.11 23.01
C GLY A 35 3.80 7.31 22.56
N GLU A 36 4.03 7.16 21.26
CA GLU A 36 5.09 6.35 20.64
C GLU A 36 5.14 4.86 21.03
N ASP A 37 4.17 4.39 21.81
CA ASP A 37 4.01 3.00 22.24
C ASP A 37 3.31 2.14 21.18
N HIS A 38 2.80 2.75 20.11
CA HIS A 38 2.29 2.10 18.91
C HIS A 38 3.00 2.65 17.67
N ARG A 39 3.86 1.82 17.08
CA ARG A 39 4.64 2.15 15.88
C ARG A 39 4.48 1.03 14.87
N PHE A 40 3.84 1.34 13.76
CA PHE A 40 3.62 0.39 12.69
C PHE A 40 4.12 0.93 11.35
N ALA A 41 4.54 0.03 10.47
CA ALA A 41 4.59 0.32 9.05
C ALA A 41 3.65 -0.63 8.31
N VAL A 42 2.82 -0.09 7.42
CA VAL A 42 1.93 -0.88 6.56
C VAL A 42 2.33 -0.63 5.12
N ILE A 43 2.63 -1.72 4.40
CA ILE A 43 3.21 -1.69 3.06
C ILE A 43 2.35 -2.54 2.13
N PRO A 44 1.31 -1.97 1.50
CA PRO A 44 0.67 -2.60 0.35
C PRO A 44 1.59 -2.56 -0.87
N GLY A 45 1.53 -3.60 -1.69
CA GLY A 45 2.20 -3.58 -2.98
C GLY A 45 1.86 -4.75 -3.88
N VAL A 46 2.53 -4.77 -5.03
CA VAL A 46 2.34 -5.74 -6.08
C VAL A 46 3.66 -6.11 -6.73
N ILE A 47 3.84 -7.40 -7.02
CA ILE A 47 4.96 -7.96 -7.78
C ILE A 47 4.39 -8.60 -9.05
N PHE A 48 4.94 -8.23 -10.21
CA PHE A 48 4.76 -8.94 -11.47
C PHE A 48 6.05 -9.64 -11.86
N GLY A 49 5.95 -10.92 -12.26
CA GLY A 49 7.08 -11.77 -12.61
C GLY A 49 6.71 -13.23 -12.46
N GLU A 50 7.71 -14.09 -12.27
CA GLU A 50 7.54 -15.54 -12.12
C GLU A 50 6.64 -15.89 -10.92
N LYS A 51 6.78 -15.16 -9.80
CA LYS A 51 5.94 -15.28 -8.60
C LYS A 51 5.06 -14.06 -8.45
N ALA A 52 4.20 -13.79 -9.42
CA ALA A 52 3.31 -12.63 -9.37
C ALA A 52 2.30 -12.75 -8.22
N HIS A 53 2.22 -11.73 -7.37
CA HIS A 53 1.26 -11.66 -6.27
C HIS A 53 1.10 -10.22 -5.79
N ALA A 54 -0.02 -9.96 -5.13
CA ALA A 54 -0.21 -8.77 -4.33
C ALA A 54 0.17 -9.08 -2.88
N PHE A 55 0.53 -8.07 -2.10
CA PHE A 55 0.88 -8.27 -0.70
C PHE A 55 0.53 -7.08 0.17
N ILE A 56 0.36 -7.35 1.47
CA ILE A 56 0.34 -6.34 2.51
C ILE A 56 1.33 -6.79 3.59
N GLN A 57 2.42 -6.02 3.76
CA GLN A 57 3.37 -6.25 4.84
C GLN A 57 3.07 -5.32 6.01
N ILE A 58 3.05 -5.87 7.22
CA ILE A 58 2.83 -5.13 8.46
C ILE A 58 4.03 -5.33 9.37
N LEU A 59 4.71 -4.23 9.69
CA LEU A 59 5.82 -4.19 10.65
C LEU A 59 5.30 -3.61 11.97
N ASP A 60 5.40 -4.36 13.05
CA ASP A 60 5.20 -3.88 14.42
C ASP A 60 6.57 -3.48 15.00
N GLY A 61 6.84 -2.18 15.03
CA GLY A 61 8.10 -1.62 15.50
C GLY A 61 8.30 -1.67 17.01
N VAL A 62 7.25 -2.00 17.77
CA VAL A 62 7.32 -2.13 19.24
C VAL A 62 7.65 -3.56 19.61
N ARG A 63 7.02 -4.53 18.94
CA ARG A 63 7.24 -5.96 19.18
C ARG A 63 8.31 -6.60 18.29
N GLY A 64 8.83 -5.87 17.31
CA GLY A 64 9.80 -6.37 16.34
C GLY A 64 9.25 -7.47 15.43
N LYS A 65 7.93 -7.45 15.15
CA LYS A 65 7.29 -8.47 14.30
C LYS A 65 7.12 -7.95 12.88
N SER A 66 7.29 -8.82 11.90
CA SER A 66 7.05 -8.55 10.48
C SER A 66 6.16 -9.63 9.90
N ASN A 67 4.91 -9.28 9.61
CA ASN A 67 3.96 -10.18 8.96
C ASN A 67 3.86 -9.80 7.47
N TYR A 68 3.95 -10.79 6.58
CA TYR A 68 3.85 -10.62 5.15
C TYR A 68 2.64 -11.41 4.62
N HIS A 69 1.55 -10.70 4.34
CA HIS A 69 0.31 -11.29 3.87
C HIS A 69 0.30 -11.33 2.34
N THR A 70 0.22 -12.52 1.77
CA THR A 70 0.23 -12.73 0.31
C THR A 70 -1.18 -12.90 -0.22
N PHE A 71 -1.50 -12.23 -1.32
CA PHE A 71 -2.80 -12.30 -1.98
C PHE A 71 -2.64 -12.65 -3.46
N PRO A 72 -3.62 -13.34 -4.06
CA PRO A 72 -3.64 -13.58 -5.49
C PRO A 72 -3.58 -12.25 -6.27
N ILE A 73 -2.81 -12.23 -7.37
CA ILE A 73 -2.54 -11.01 -8.15
C ILE A 73 -3.82 -10.34 -8.67
N GLU A 74 -4.83 -11.14 -8.99
CA GLU A 74 -6.14 -10.71 -9.46
C GLU A 74 -6.95 -9.93 -8.42
N THR A 75 -6.52 -9.92 -7.15
CA THR A 75 -7.15 -9.12 -6.09
C THR A 75 -6.60 -7.69 -6.03
N PHE A 76 -5.47 -7.42 -6.69
CA PHE A 76 -4.89 -6.08 -6.77
C PHE A 76 -5.64 -5.20 -7.78
N ARG A 77 -6.01 -4.00 -7.35
CA ARG A 77 -6.57 -2.95 -8.20
C ARG A 77 -5.94 -1.63 -7.83
N ALA A 78 -5.70 -0.78 -8.83
CA ALA A 78 -5.29 0.60 -8.63
C ALA A 78 -6.08 1.52 -9.56
N ALA A 79 -6.34 2.74 -9.12
CA ALA A 79 -6.88 3.80 -9.97
C ALA A 79 -5.78 4.39 -10.86
N SER A 80 -6.17 4.91 -12.03
CA SER A 80 -5.21 5.49 -13.00
C SER A 80 -4.98 6.99 -12.85
N ASP A 81 -5.86 7.67 -12.12
CA ASP A 81 -5.98 9.12 -12.01
C ASP A 81 -5.81 9.64 -10.57
N GLU A 82 -6.02 8.79 -9.56
CA GLU A 82 -5.83 9.10 -8.14
C GLU A 82 -5.05 8.00 -7.38
N PHE A 83 -4.51 8.34 -6.20
CA PHE A 83 -3.85 7.35 -5.36
C PHE A 83 -4.91 6.53 -4.61
N THR A 84 -5.41 5.50 -5.29
CA THR A 84 -6.31 4.50 -4.73
C THR A 84 -5.78 3.12 -5.09
N VAL A 85 -5.39 2.35 -4.07
CA VAL A 85 -4.94 0.96 -4.20
C VAL A 85 -5.85 0.07 -3.37
N ARG A 86 -6.27 -1.07 -3.94
CA ARG A 86 -7.05 -2.10 -3.25
C ARG A 86 -6.36 -3.45 -3.41
N ILE A 87 -6.33 -4.21 -2.31
CA ILE A 87 -5.82 -5.58 -2.27
C ILE A 87 -6.84 -6.39 -1.48
N ALA A 88 -7.54 -7.29 -2.16
CA ALA A 88 -8.67 -8.03 -1.60
C ALA A 88 -9.68 -7.07 -0.92
N ASN A 89 -9.91 -7.23 0.39
CA ASN A 89 -10.84 -6.40 1.17
C ASN A 89 -10.19 -5.15 1.80
N SER A 90 -8.90 -4.93 1.58
CA SER A 90 -8.16 -3.77 2.11
C SER A 90 -8.03 -2.66 1.07
N SER A 91 -8.02 -1.39 1.51
CA SER A 91 -7.90 -0.21 0.65
C SER A 91 -6.94 0.82 1.22
N PHE A 92 -6.22 1.49 0.33
CA PHE A 92 -5.16 2.43 0.65
C PHE A 92 -5.31 3.67 -0.23
N THR A 93 -5.28 4.83 0.41
CA THR A 93 -5.41 6.15 -0.19
C THR A 93 -4.53 7.13 0.57
N GLN A 94 -4.31 8.32 0.02
CA GLN A 94 -3.47 9.34 0.67
C GLN A 94 -3.92 9.67 2.09
N ASP A 95 -5.23 9.67 2.34
CA ASP A 95 -5.87 10.12 3.57
C ASP A 95 -6.52 8.98 4.37
N LYS A 96 -6.49 7.74 3.88
CA LYS A 96 -7.10 6.61 4.60
C LYS A 96 -6.44 5.26 4.32
N ILE A 97 -6.31 4.46 5.37
CA ILE A 97 -6.02 3.03 5.33
C ILE A 97 -7.23 2.28 5.89
N SER A 98 -7.73 1.29 5.16
CA SER A 98 -8.67 0.29 5.66
C SER A 98 -8.06 -1.09 5.49
N LEU A 99 -7.92 -1.82 6.58
CA LEU A 99 -7.40 -3.18 6.61
C LEU A 99 -8.51 -4.16 6.97
N ASP A 100 -8.63 -5.21 6.18
CA ASP A 100 -9.41 -6.40 6.50
C ASP A 100 -8.65 -7.62 5.95
N ILE A 101 -7.83 -8.20 6.83
CA ILE A 101 -6.96 -9.33 6.56
C ILE A 101 -7.35 -10.44 7.53
N ALA A 102 -7.58 -11.62 6.98
CA ALA A 102 -7.80 -12.83 7.75
C ALA A 102 -7.14 -14.00 7.01
N ASP A 103 -5.95 -14.36 7.44
CA ASP A 103 -5.20 -15.50 6.90
C ASP A 103 -4.57 -16.32 8.04
N GLU A 104 -3.72 -17.28 7.68
CA GLU A 104 -3.03 -18.16 8.63
C GLU A 104 -2.02 -17.44 9.53
N ILE A 105 -1.55 -16.24 9.12
CA ILE A 105 -0.55 -15.46 9.84
C ILE A 105 -1.22 -14.64 10.94
N ALA A 106 -2.27 -13.89 10.59
CA ALA A 106 -3.01 -13.06 11.53
C ALA A 106 -4.38 -12.64 11.02
N ARG A 107 -5.23 -12.21 11.97
CA ARG A 107 -6.43 -11.43 11.67
C ARG A 107 -6.17 -9.97 12.03
N VAL A 108 -6.22 -9.09 11.03
CA VAL A 108 -6.02 -7.65 11.19
C VAL A 108 -7.23 -6.93 10.59
N ARG A 109 -7.91 -6.15 11.41
CA ARG A 109 -9.04 -5.32 10.96
C ARG A 109 -8.98 -3.96 11.62
N GLY A 110 -9.17 -2.91 10.84
CA GLY A 110 -9.19 -1.55 11.35
C GLY A 110 -9.16 -0.52 10.25
N GLU A 111 -9.44 0.73 10.63
CA GLU A 111 -9.40 1.88 9.74
C GLU A 111 -8.65 3.02 10.42
N LEU A 112 -7.86 3.73 9.63
CA LEU A 112 -7.21 4.98 10.02
C LEU A 112 -7.52 6.04 8.97
N GLN A 113 -7.85 7.23 9.44
CA GLN A 113 -8.02 8.43 8.62
C GLN A 113 -6.94 9.44 9.00
N PHE A 114 -6.37 10.09 7.99
CA PHE A 114 -5.32 11.09 8.12
C PHE A 114 -5.87 12.44 7.67
N SER A 115 -5.53 13.48 8.43
CA SER A 115 -5.87 14.86 8.10
C SER A 115 -4.62 15.72 8.17
N GLY A 116 -4.48 16.68 7.25
CA GLY A 116 -3.37 17.65 7.26
C GLY A 116 -2.04 17.11 6.72
N GLY A 117 -2.06 16.05 5.91
CA GLY A 117 -0.86 15.55 5.24
C GLY A 117 -0.31 16.56 4.23
N THR A 118 1.00 16.79 4.24
CA THR A 118 1.69 17.55 3.18
C THR A 118 2.18 16.55 2.13
N PRO A 119 1.68 16.59 0.89
CA PRO A 119 2.13 15.69 -0.16
C PRO A 119 3.60 15.96 -0.51
N TRP A 120 4.25 14.99 -1.14
CA TRP A 120 5.62 15.18 -1.62
C TRP A 120 5.67 16.34 -2.64
N PRO A 121 6.65 17.26 -2.53
CA PRO A 121 6.77 18.36 -3.49
C PRO A 121 7.15 17.80 -4.87
N VAL A 122 6.38 18.17 -5.87
CA VAL A 122 6.49 17.74 -7.28
C VAL A 122 6.62 18.94 -8.20
#